data_AF-A0A1M5MKT8-F1
#
_entry.id   AF-A0A1M5MKT8-F1
#
_cell.length_a   1.000
_cell.length_b   1.000
_cell.length_c   1.000
_cell.angle_alpha   90.00
_cell.angle_beta   90.00
_cell.angle_gamma   90.00
#
_symmetry.space_group_name_H-M   'P 1'
#
loop_
_entity.id
_entity.type
_entity.pdbx_description
1 polymer ?
#
loop_
_entity_poly.entity_id
_entity_poly.type
_entity_poly.pdbx_seq_one_letter_code
_entity_poly.pdbx_strand_id
1 'polypeptide(L)'
;MSSTPAQRDQFEVSPKGITHKPTGATYTPHAGAPYSGNTNLGQLGSVLPNGEDYRPHEVQMLMEQLWVEYVEANPRLFEVHD
;
A
#
# COMPACT_ATOMS: atom_id res chain seq x y z
N MET A 1 -20.81 -10.22 -9.65
CA MET A 1 -19.44 -10.00 -10.13
C MET A 1 -18.48 -10.39 -9.02
N SER A 2 -17.56 -11.30 -9.29
CA SER A 2 -16.45 -11.67 -8.39
C SER A 2 -15.38 -10.59 -8.49
N SER A 3 -14.93 -10.05 -7.36
CA SER A 3 -13.79 -9.14 -7.31
C SER A 3 -12.48 -9.90 -7.52
N THR A 4 -11.49 -9.23 -8.09
CA THR A 4 -10.13 -9.74 -8.24
C THR A 4 -9.40 -9.67 -6.89
N PRO A 5 -8.90 -10.79 -6.35
CA PRO A 5 -8.11 -10.76 -5.12
C PRO A 5 -6.75 -10.11 -5.38
N ALA A 6 -6.34 -9.21 -4.48
CA ALA A 6 -5.03 -8.58 -4.55
C ALA A 6 -3.91 -9.54 -4.10
N GLN A 7 -2.75 -9.45 -4.73
CA GLN A 7 -1.57 -10.29 -4.46
C GLN A 7 -0.36 -9.44 -4.08
N ARG A 8 0.53 -9.97 -3.23
CA ARG A 8 1.67 -9.22 -2.67
C ARG A 8 2.64 -8.69 -3.73
N ASP A 9 2.83 -9.43 -4.82
CA ASP A 9 3.72 -9.06 -5.95
C ASP A 9 3.20 -7.87 -6.78
N GLN A 10 1.91 -7.52 -6.61
CA GLN A 10 1.29 -6.35 -7.21
C GLN A 10 1.63 -5.05 -6.47
N PHE A 11 2.27 -5.15 -5.29
CA PHE A 11 2.69 -4.01 -4.49
C PHE A 11 4.18 -3.74 -4.66
N GLU A 12 4.53 -2.48 -4.85
CA GLU A 12 5.89 -1.98 -4.72
C GLU A 12 6.04 -1.35 -3.33
N VAL A 13 6.99 -1.83 -2.54
CA VAL A 13 7.26 -1.35 -1.19
C VAL A 13 8.63 -0.70 -1.15
N SER A 14 8.71 0.52 -0.63
CA SER A 14 9.93 1.31 -0.56
C SER A 14 9.95 2.17 0.72
N PRO A 15 11.08 2.81 1.08
CA PRO A 15 11.10 3.74 2.22
C PRO A 15 10.14 4.92 2.06
N LYS A 16 9.74 5.24 0.82
CA LYS A 16 8.79 6.31 0.50
C LYS A 16 7.33 5.89 0.65
N GLY A 17 7.07 4.62 0.94
CA GLY A 17 5.73 4.07 1.06
C GLY A 17 5.45 2.90 0.11
N ILE A 18 4.17 2.64 -0.11
CA ILE A 18 3.67 1.49 -0.89
C ILE A 18 2.85 1.96 -2.07
N THR A 19 2.99 1.28 -3.21
CA THR A 19 2.17 1.48 -4.40
C THR A 19 1.56 0.16 -4.87
N HIS A 20 0.23 0.09 -4.96
CA HIS A 20 -0.48 -0.99 -5.65
C HIS A 20 -0.49 -0.71 -7.16
N LYS A 21 0.34 -1.42 -7.92
CA LYS A 21 0.59 -1.16 -9.35
C LYS A 21 -0.69 -1.19 -10.21
N PRO A 22 -1.63 -2.14 -10.03
CA PRO A 22 -2.84 -2.20 -10.87
C PRO A 22 -3.75 -0.97 -10.74
N THR A 23 -3.95 -0.46 -9.52
CA THR A 23 -4.92 0.62 -9.27
C THR A 23 -4.28 1.98 -9.07
N GLY A 24 -2.96 2.04 -8.93
CA GLY A 24 -2.23 3.25 -8.53
C GLY A 24 -2.55 3.69 -7.09
N ALA A 25 -3.16 2.84 -6.27
CA ALA A 25 -3.38 3.17 -4.86
C ALA A 25 -2.03 3.25 -4.15
N THR A 26 -1.86 4.26 -3.31
CA THR A 26 -0.60 4.50 -2.61
C THR A 26 -0.80 4.77 -1.14
N TYR A 27 0.18 4.37 -0.33
CA TYR A 27 0.31 4.76 1.06
C TYR A 27 1.65 5.47 1.20
N THR A 28 1.64 6.70 1.68
CA THR A 28 2.84 7.51 1.91
C THR A 28 2.95 7.83 3.40
N PRO A 29 3.93 7.27 4.12
CA PRO A 29 4.15 7.59 5.53
C PRO A 29 4.62 9.04 5.71
N HIS A 30 4.35 9.62 6.87
CA HIS A 30 4.92 10.88 7.30
C HIS A 30 6.36 10.67 7.79
N ALA A 31 7.21 11.69 7.60
CA ALA A 31 8.59 11.65 8.08
C ALA A 31 8.63 11.47 9.60
N GLY A 32 9.41 10.49 10.08
CA GLY A 32 9.55 10.17 11.51
C GLY A 32 8.33 9.48 12.15
N ALA A 33 7.24 9.27 11.41
CA ALA A 33 6.03 8.61 11.89
C ALA A 33 5.60 7.53 10.87
N PRO A 34 6.27 6.36 10.83
CA PRO A 34 6.03 5.36 9.80
C PRO A 34 4.58 4.85 9.80
N TYR A 35 3.91 4.78 10.94
CA TYR A 35 2.51 4.31 11.03
C TYR A 35 1.46 5.40 10.83
N SER A 36 1.87 6.64 10.51
CA SER A 36 0.97 7.76 10.22
C SER A 36 1.27 8.28 8.84
N GLY A 37 0.28 8.41 7.97
CA GLY A 37 0.52 8.75 6.57
C GLY A 37 -0.75 9.05 5.80
N ASN A 38 -0.55 9.37 4.53
CA ASN A 38 -1.63 9.62 3.59
C ASN A 38 -1.88 8.38 2.72
N THR A 39 -3.14 7.98 2.61
CA THR A 39 -3.58 6.94 1.69
C THR A 39 -4.30 7.58 0.50
N ASN A 40 -3.83 7.30 -0.71
CA ASN A 40 -4.54 7.63 -1.95
C ASN A 40 -5.13 6.34 -2.52
N LEU A 41 -6.43 6.34 -2.79
CA LEU A 41 -7.15 5.15 -3.26
C LEU A 41 -6.96 4.86 -4.75
N GLY A 42 -6.43 5.81 -5.53
CA GLY A 42 -6.27 5.66 -6.98
C GLY A 42 -7.59 5.23 -7.63
N GLN A 43 -7.57 4.11 -8.35
CA GLN A 43 -8.73 3.51 -9.00
C GLN A 43 -9.39 2.36 -8.19
N LEU A 44 -9.13 2.26 -6.88
CA LEU A 44 -9.79 1.24 -6.05
C LEU A 44 -11.31 1.38 -6.06
N GLY A 45 -12.02 0.26 -6.15
CA GLY A 45 -13.48 0.22 -6.25
C GLY A 45 -14.02 0.60 -7.63
N SER A 46 -13.14 0.79 -8.62
CA SER A 46 -13.52 0.90 -10.03
C SER A 46 -13.10 -0.36 -10.79
N VAL A 47 -13.86 -0.70 -11.82
CA VAL A 47 -13.43 -1.71 -12.80
C VAL A 47 -12.35 -1.09 -13.68
N LEU A 48 -11.16 -1.69 -13.66
CA LEU A 48 -10.02 -1.26 -14.44
C LEU A 48 -10.20 -1.58 -15.94
N PRO A 49 -9.42 -0.96 -16.85
CA PRO A 49 -9.49 -1.24 -18.28
C PRO A 49 -9.22 -2.70 -18.67
N ASN A 50 -8.48 -3.44 -17.83
CA ASN A 50 -8.23 -4.87 -18.00
C ASN A 50 -9.36 -5.77 -17.46
N GLY A 51 -10.46 -5.18 -16.97
CA GLY A 51 -11.62 -5.87 -16.42
C GLY A 51 -11.48 -6.28 -14.95
N GLU A 52 -10.35 -5.99 -14.29
CA GLU A 52 -10.15 -6.31 -12.89
C GLU A 52 -10.92 -5.34 -11.98
N ASP A 53 -11.47 -5.85 -10.89
CA ASP A 53 -12.19 -5.08 -9.87
C ASP A 53 -11.62 -5.41 -8.50
N TYR A 54 -10.77 -4.52 -7.98
CA TYR A 54 -10.12 -4.70 -6.69
C TYR A 54 -10.93 -4.04 -5.58
N ARG A 55 -11.26 -4.83 -4.54
CA ARG A 55 -11.97 -4.29 -3.38
C ARG A 55 -11.05 -3.36 -2.59
N PRO A 56 -11.50 -2.12 -2.29
CA PRO A 56 -10.69 -1.18 -1.51
C PRO A 56 -10.22 -1.77 -0.17
N HIS A 57 -11.08 -2.51 0.53
CA HIS A 57 -10.77 -3.09 1.83
C HIS A 57 -9.65 -4.15 1.76
N GLU A 58 -9.68 -5.04 0.76
CA GLU A 58 -8.67 -6.09 0.62
C GLU A 58 -7.29 -5.50 0.29
N VAL A 59 -7.25 -4.52 -0.61
CA VAL A 59 -6.00 -3.84 -0.99
C VAL A 59 -5.45 -3.07 0.20
N GLN A 60 -6.28 -2.35 0.96
CA GLN A 60 -5.83 -1.61 2.14
C GLN A 60 -5.25 -2.53 3.22
N MET A 61 -5.91 -3.65 3.53
CA MET A 61 -5.38 -4.61 4.51
C MET A 61 -4.00 -5.17 4.09
N LEU A 62 -3.83 -5.50 2.81
CA LEU A 62 -2.55 -5.96 2.27
C LEU A 62 -1.47 -4.87 2.32
N MET A 63 -1.83 -3.62 2.01
CA MET A 63 -0.90 -2.49 2.12
C MET A 63 -0.45 -2.27 3.56
N GLU A 64 -1.38 -2.27 4.53
CA GLU A 64 -1.05 -2.13 5.94
C GLU A 64 -0.13 -3.26 6.42
N GLN A 65 -0.45 -4.52 6.07
CA GLN A 65 0.38 -5.66 6.44
C GLN A 65 1.80 -5.56 5.85
N LEU A 66 1.92 -5.28 4.56
CA LEU A 66 3.21 -5.13 3.88
C LEU A 66 4.02 -3.97 4.47
N TRP A 67 3.35 -2.90 4.90
CA TRP A 67 4.00 -1.75 5.50
C TRP A 67 4.57 -2.06 6.88
N VAL A 68 3.78 -2.72 7.74
CA VAL A 68 4.25 -3.15 9.06
C VAL A 68 5.47 -4.06 8.92
N GLU A 69 5.41 -5.06 8.04
CA GLU A 69 6.54 -5.97 7.78
C GLU A 69 7.78 -5.21 7.29
N TYR A 70 7.61 -4.20 6.42
CA TYR A 70 8.72 -3.41 5.91
C TYR A 70 9.38 -2.56 7.01
N VAL A 71 8.58 -1.91 7.86
CA VAL A 71 9.08 -1.08 8.96
C VAL A 71 9.81 -1.95 10.00
N GLU A 72 9.24 -3.09 10.37
CA GLU A 72 9.85 -4.04 11.32
C GLU A 72 11.16 -4.63 10.78
N ALA A 73 11.25 -4.86 9.46
CA ALA A 73 12.47 -5.34 8.83
C ALA A 73 13.55 -4.25 8.67
N ASN A 74 13.17 -2.97 8.70
CA ASN A 74 14.07 -1.84 8.43
C ASN A 74 13.96 -0.71 9.47
N PRO A 75 14.08 -0.98 10.79
CA PRO A 75 13.83 0.01 11.83
C PRO A 75 14.72 1.25 11.69
N ARG A 76 15.98 1.06 11.27
CA ARG A 76 16.97 2.13 11.08
C ARG A 76 16.59 3.17 10.02
N LEU A 77 15.71 2.83 9.07
CA LEU A 77 15.24 3.78 8.06
C LEU A 77 14.23 4.78 8.61
N PHE A 78 13.64 4.49 9.77
CA PHE A 78 12.56 5.26 10.39
C PHE A 78 12.90 5.75 11.80
N GLU A 79 14.11 5.47 12.29
CA GLU A 79 14.65 6.08 13.49
C GLU A 79 14.76 7.60 13.27
N VAL A 80 14.13 8.38 14.16
CA VAL A 80 14.33 9.83 14.20
C VAL A 80 15.69 10.05 14.85
N HIS A 81 16.68 10.49 14.06
CA HIS A 81 17.91 11.00 14.61
C HIS A 81 17.67 12.45 15.07
N ASP A 82 17.66 12.67 16.39
CA ASP A 82 17.72 13.99 17.04
C ASP A 82 19.01 14.76 16.65
#